data_AF-A0A536BUC9-F1
#
_entry.id   AF-A0A536BUC9-F1
#
_cell.length_a   1.000
_cell.length_b   1.000
_cell.length_c   1.000
_cell.angle_alpha   90.00
_cell.angle_beta   90.00
_cell.angle_gamma   90.00
#
_symmetry.space_group_name_H-M   'P 1'
#
loop_
_entity.id
_entity.type
_entity.pdbx_description
1 polymer ?
#
loop_
_entity_poly.entity_id
_entity_poly.type
_entity_poly.pdbx_seq_one_letter_code
_entity_poly.pdbx_strand_id
1 'polypeptide(L)'
;MKTPGVANRTLIVVALSVALVLAGCGASPTTSGGSGPTAATSASTSPTATPSPQESPSPVASTTPQPSPQLPEGFTCADASGGSEQAGSNVVAVRVGQHDGYDRLVIEFSGPIPGYKVQRRTGTTFTESPRDQAVTLSGTNGVLIVLHPILNWTSYSGPFAFKPDYPVLREARQVENFEGYQQWALGIQGTPCLRVTTLTSPSRLVVDVAATQ
;
A
#
# COMPACT_ATOMS: atom_id res chain seq x y z
N MET A 1 -46.24 -9.83 -43.78
CA MET A 1 -45.53 -11.08 -44.14
C MET A 1 -44.14 -11.04 -43.50
N LYS A 2 -43.91 -11.98 -42.55
CA LYS A 2 -42.64 -12.58 -42.08
C LYS A 2 -41.45 -11.69 -41.64
N THR A 3 -41.28 -11.56 -40.33
CA THR A 3 -39.97 -11.64 -39.61
C THR A 3 -39.59 -13.13 -39.39
N PRO A 4 -38.44 -13.55 -38.81
CA PRO A 4 -37.18 -12.86 -38.40
C PRO A 4 -35.88 -13.63 -38.81
N GLY A 5 -34.71 -13.17 -38.37
CA GLY A 5 -33.48 -13.96 -38.35
C GLY A 5 -32.48 -13.48 -37.29
N VAL A 6 -32.61 -13.96 -36.05
CA VAL A 6 -31.59 -13.85 -35.00
C VAL A 6 -30.78 -15.14 -35.01
N ALA A 7 -29.47 -15.06 -35.19
CA ALA A 7 -28.56 -16.20 -35.08
C ALA A 7 -27.82 -16.13 -33.73
N ASN A 8 -28.21 -17.02 -32.82
CA ASN A 8 -27.56 -17.25 -31.53
C ASN A 8 -26.57 -18.43 -31.68
N ARG A 9 -25.29 -18.20 -31.38
CA ARG A 9 -24.22 -19.20 -31.36
C ARG A 9 -23.32 -18.79 -30.18
N THR A 10 -23.07 -19.56 -29.13
CA THR A 10 -22.50 -20.91 -29.13
C THR A 10 -22.50 -21.42 -27.69
N LEU A 11 -22.93 -22.67 -27.45
CA LEU A 11 -22.66 -23.42 -26.22
C LEU A 11 -22.32 -24.84 -26.65
N ILE A 12 -21.05 -25.22 -26.53
CA ILE A 12 -20.62 -26.62 -26.61
C ILE A 12 -19.70 -26.86 -25.41
N VAL A 13 -20.25 -27.55 -24.42
CA VAL A 13 -19.52 -28.21 -23.34
C VAL A 13 -19.30 -29.65 -23.81
N VAL A 14 -18.04 -30.07 -23.95
CA VAL A 14 -17.69 -31.49 -24.01
C VAL A 14 -16.52 -31.72 -23.06
N ALA A 15 -16.83 -32.35 -21.94
CA ALA A 15 -15.88 -32.95 -21.03
C ALA A 15 -15.35 -34.25 -21.63
N LEU A 16 -14.04 -34.50 -21.54
CA LEU A 16 -13.50 -35.85 -21.67
C LEU A 16 -12.35 -36.06 -20.68
N SER A 17 -12.65 -36.92 -19.73
CA SER A 17 -11.81 -37.51 -18.69
C SER A 17 -10.89 -38.58 -19.27
N VAL A 18 -9.62 -38.61 -18.87
CA VAL A 18 -8.77 -39.81 -18.91
C VAL A 18 -7.88 -39.87 -17.66
N ALA A 19 -7.78 -41.07 -17.11
CA ALA A 19 -7.32 -41.41 -15.78
C ALA A 19 -5.84 -41.88 -15.72
N LEU A 20 -5.24 -41.65 -14.55
CA LEU A 20 -4.43 -42.56 -13.70
C LEU A 20 -3.23 -43.35 -14.28
N VAL A 21 -2.03 -43.13 -13.73
CA VAL A 21 -1.02 -44.20 -13.47
C VAL A 21 -0.21 -43.90 -12.19
N LEU A 22 -0.12 -44.89 -11.29
CA LEU A 22 0.74 -44.96 -10.09
C LEU A 22 2.10 -45.63 -10.42
N ALA A 23 3.20 -45.18 -9.80
CA ALA A 23 4.41 -45.93 -9.39
C ALA A 23 5.45 -44.91 -8.86
N GLY A 24 6.28 -45.10 -7.83
CA GLY A 24 6.69 -46.24 -7.02
C GLY A 24 7.77 -45.78 -6.00
N CYS A 25 8.06 -46.64 -5.01
CA CYS A 25 8.88 -46.44 -3.81
C CYS A 25 10.37 -46.11 -4.00
N GLY A 26 11.01 -45.57 -2.94
CA GLY A 26 12.46 -45.67 -2.71
C GLY A 26 12.88 -45.20 -1.31
N ALA A 27 13.60 -46.05 -0.56
CA ALA A 27 13.84 -46.01 0.88
C ALA A 27 15.10 -45.23 1.36
N SER A 28 15.09 -44.86 2.65
CA SER A 28 16.20 -44.35 3.52
C SER A 28 17.35 -45.39 3.69
N PRO A 29 18.58 -45.08 4.22
CA PRO A 29 18.79 -44.67 5.64
C PRO A 29 20.10 -43.89 6.03
N THR A 30 20.18 -43.45 7.32
CA THR A 30 21.36 -43.31 8.26
C THR A 30 22.57 -42.43 7.84
N THR A 31 23.37 -41.74 8.69
CA THR A 31 23.71 -41.68 10.13
C THR A 31 24.66 -40.46 10.30
N SER A 32 24.62 -39.70 11.40
CA SER A 32 25.70 -39.56 12.42
C SER A 32 25.63 -38.08 12.87
N GLY A 33 25.57 -37.68 14.15
CA GLY A 33 26.34 -38.13 15.30
C GLY A 33 27.28 -36.98 15.68
N GLY A 34 27.14 -36.41 16.89
CA GLY A 34 28.08 -35.39 17.38
C GLY A 34 27.57 -34.49 18.50
N SER A 35 27.40 -35.04 19.70
CA SER A 35 27.33 -34.27 20.95
C SER A 35 28.73 -33.81 21.37
N GLY A 36 28.83 -32.63 21.99
CA GLY A 36 30.05 -32.19 22.66
C GLY A 36 29.85 -30.88 23.43
N PRO A 37 29.76 -30.91 24.77
CA PRO A 37 29.83 -29.72 25.62
C PRO A 37 31.30 -29.41 25.95
N THR A 38 31.66 -28.14 26.18
CA THR A 38 32.87 -27.81 26.94
C THR A 38 32.67 -26.52 27.71
N ALA A 39 32.84 -26.63 29.03
CA ALA A 39 32.80 -25.56 29.99
C ALA A 39 34.22 -25.11 30.39
N ALA A 40 34.26 -23.88 30.91
CA ALA A 40 35.19 -23.33 31.91
C ALA A 40 36.65 -23.01 31.48
N THR A 41 37.09 -21.78 31.72
CA THR A 41 37.69 -21.38 33.02
C THR A 41 38.13 -19.91 33.01
N SER A 42 38.03 -19.31 34.19
CA SER A 42 38.21 -17.93 34.64
C SER A 42 39.55 -17.25 34.34
N ALA A 43 39.51 -15.92 34.25
CA ALA A 43 40.60 -15.05 34.72
C ALA A 43 40.00 -13.87 35.49
N SER A 44 40.55 -13.65 36.69
CA SER A 44 40.20 -12.63 37.67
C SER A 44 41.23 -11.50 37.61
N THR A 45 40.77 -10.25 37.51
CA THR A 45 41.56 -9.04 37.83
C THR A 45 40.62 -8.00 38.44
N SER A 46 40.97 -7.54 39.64
CA SER A 46 40.28 -6.53 40.44
C SER A 46 40.95 -5.14 40.25
N PRO A 47 40.49 -4.07 40.92
CA PRO A 47 39.46 -3.13 40.52
C PRO A 47 40.04 -1.78 40.05
N THR A 48 39.28 -0.96 39.31
CA THR A 48 39.64 0.47 39.11
C THR A 48 38.39 1.33 38.93
N ALA A 49 38.28 2.31 39.83
CA ALA A 49 37.53 3.56 39.83
C ALA A 49 36.12 3.59 39.19
N THR A 50 35.12 3.72 40.07
CA THR A 50 33.79 4.29 39.78
C THR A 50 33.90 5.69 39.20
N PRO A 51 33.49 5.95 37.95
CA PRO A 51 33.08 7.29 37.54
C PRO A 51 31.66 7.55 38.05
N SER A 52 31.49 8.73 38.63
CA SER A 52 30.20 9.28 39.06
C SER A 52 29.14 9.16 37.95
N PRO A 53 27.86 8.86 38.26
CA PRO A 53 26.80 8.94 37.27
C PRO A 53 26.73 10.37 36.75
N GLN A 54 27.15 10.56 35.49
CA GLN A 54 26.88 11.78 34.76
C GLN A 54 25.38 11.82 34.52
N GLU A 55 24.73 12.88 35.00
CA GLU A 55 23.30 13.11 34.80
C GLU A 55 22.98 12.98 33.30
N SER A 56 22.24 11.93 32.97
CA SER A 56 21.67 11.75 31.65
C SER A 56 20.73 12.92 31.41
N PRO A 57 20.89 13.73 30.33
CA PRO A 57 19.90 14.73 30.01
C PRO A 57 18.56 14.01 29.81
N SER A 58 17.53 14.46 30.52
CA SER A 58 16.17 14.00 30.38
C SER A 58 15.76 14.00 28.91
N PRO A 59 15.04 12.97 28.42
CA PRO A 59 14.58 12.94 27.04
C PRO A 59 13.67 14.16 26.84
N VAL A 60 14.05 15.04 25.92
CA VAL A 60 13.21 16.15 25.48
C VAL A 60 11.95 15.50 24.90
N ALA A 61 10.79 15.81 25.49
CA ALA A 61 9.52 15.30 25.02
C ALA A 61 9.40 15.63 23.52
N SER A 62 9.46 14.60 22.69
CA SER A 62 9.25 14.74 21.25
C SER A 62 7.76 15.01 21.07
N THR A 63 7.38 16.29 20.99
CA THR A 63 6.03 16.67 20.60
C THR A 63 5.77 16.10 19.22
N THR A 64 4.91 15.09 19.13
CA THR A 64 4.40 14.61 17.85
C THR A 64 3.84 15.82 17.10
N PRO A 65 4.31 16.12 15.86
CA PRO A 65 3.82 17.27 15.13
C PRO A 65 2.31 17.14 14.95
N GLN A 66 1.55 18.10 15.49
CA GLN A 66 0.11 18.16 15.29
C GLN A 66 -0.18 18.88 13.95
N PRO A 67 -1.25 18.53 13.21
CA PRO A 67 -1.64 19.26 12.01
C PRO A 67 -1.72 20.76 12.27
N SER A 68 -0.97 21.53 11.47
CA SER A 68 -0.98 22.99 11.54
C SER A 68 -2.30 23.53 10.99
N PRO A 69 -2.90 24.57 11.59
CA PRO A 69 -4.17 25.14 11.11
C PRO A 69 -4.03 25.88 9.78
N GLN A 70 -2.81 26.22 9.35
CA GLN A 70 -2.56 26.88 8.06
C GLN A 70 -2.12 25.86 7.01
N LEU A 71 -2.87 25.81 5.91
CA LEU A 71 -2.60 24.92 4.79
C LEU A 71 -1.35 25.38 4.02
N PRO A 72 -0.41 24.48 3.66
CA PRO A 72 0.71 24.86 2.80
C PRO A 72 0.25 25.32 1.41
N GLU A 73 1.13 26.02 0.68
CA GLU A 73 0.81 26.53 -0.66
C GLU A 73 0.50 25.41 -1.67
N GLY A 74 -0.46 25.69 -2.55
CA GLY A 74 -0.87 24.79 -3.64
C GLY A 74 -1.80 23.64 -3.21
N PHE A 75 -2.22 23.60 -1.94
CA PHE A 75 -3.25 22.67 -1.47
C PHE A 75 -4.65 23.25 -1.69
N THR A 76 -5.59 22.37 -2.05
CA THR A 76 -6.99 22.71 -2.21
C THR A 76 -7.86 21.67 -1.53
N CYS A 77 -8.94 22.08 -0.87
CA CYS A 77 -9.90 21.15 -0.28
C CYS A 77 -10.93 20.74 -1.34
N ALA A 78 -10.44 20.19 -2.45
CA ALA A 78 -11.19 19.77 -3.63
C ALA A 78 -10.69 18.41 -4.14
N ASP A 79 -11.52 17.75 -4.95
CA ASP A 79 -11.11 16.52 -5.64
C ASP A 79 -10.22 16.85 -6.84
N ALA A 80 -9.41 15.90 -7.29
CA ALA A 80 -8.54 16.05 -8.44
C ALA A 80 -8.65 14.87 -9.41
N SER A 81 -8.39 15.11 -10.69
CA SER A 81 -8.30 14.07 -11.71
C SER A 81 -7.33 14.47 -12.82
N GLY A 82 -6.92 13.50 -13.63
CA GLY A 82 -6.00 13.74 -14.75
C GLY A 82 -5.51 12.43 -15.37
N GLY A 83 -4.37 12.50 -16.05
CA GLY A 83 -3.82 11.35 -16.79
C GLY A 83 -4.55 11.11 -18.11
N SER A 84 -4.42 9.90 -18.66
CA SER A 84 -5.09 9.49 -19.89
C SER A 84 -5.84 8.17 -19.72
N GLU A 85 -7.14 8.19 -20.01
CA GLU A 85 -8.00 7.01 -20.04
C GLU A 85 -7.68 6.06 -21.21
N GLN A 86 -6.92 6.53 -22.20
CA GLN A 86 -6.49 5.75 -23.36
C GLN A 86 -5.11 5.10 -23.15
N ALA A 87 -4.31 5.63 -22.22
CA ALA A 87 -2.96 5.16 -21.98
C ALA A 87 -2.94 4.26 -20.73
N GLY A 88 -2.88 2.95 -20.95
CA GLY A 88 -2.72 2.00 -19.86
C GLY A 88 -1.30 1.97 -19.30
N SER A 89 -1.19 1.69 -18.01
CA SER A 89 0.09 1.61 -17.31
C SER A 89 0.06 0.57 -16.20
N ASN A 90 1.20 0.33 -15.56
CA ASN A 90 1.29 -0.59 -14.44
C ASN A 90 1.86 0.14 -13.23
N VAL A 91 1.23 -0.04 -12.07
CA VAL A 91 1.82 0.35 -10.80
C VAL A 91 2.99 -0.58 -10.51
N VAL A 92 4.15 0.00 -10.22
CA VAL A 92 5.38 -0.75 -9.90
C VAL A 92 5.92 -0.44 -8.51
N ALA A 93 5.58 0.72 -7.94
CA ALA A 93 5.89 1.03 -6.56
C ALA A 93 4.84 1.96 -5.95
N VAL A 94 4.61 1.79 -4.65
CA VAL A 94 3.84 2.71 -3.82
C VAL A 94 4.67 3.05 -2.59
N ARG A 95 4.75 4.34 -2.26
CA ARG A 95 5.55 4.84 -1.13
C ARG A 95 4.74 5.87 -0.36
N VAL A 96 4.94 5.89 0.95
CA VAL A 96 4.41 6.94 1.84
C VAL A 96 5.58 7.68 2.49
N GLY A 97 5.39 8.96 2.81
CA GLY A 97 6.39 9.75 3.50
C GLY A 97 5.79 10.96 4.21
N GLN A 98 6.38 11.31 5.35
CA GLN A 98 6.02 12.49 6.12
C GLN A 98 6.81 13.71 5.65
N HIS A 99 6.14 14.86 5.57
CA HIS A 99 6.75 16.16 5.30
C HIS A 99 6.27 17.20 6.32
N ASP A 100 6.87 18.39 6.29
CA ASP A 100 6.42 19.49 7.14
C ASP A 100 5.07 20.02 6.64
N GLY A 101 4.04 19.92 7.49
CA GLY A 101 2.68 20.37 7.21
C GLY A 101 1.81 19.47 6.31
N TYR A 102 2.34 18.36 5.79
CA TYR A 102 1.58 17.41 4.97
C TYR A 102 2.25 16.03 4.94
N ASP A 103 1.48 15.02 4.56
CA ASP A 103 1.99 13.68 4.27
C ASP A 103 1.79 13.37 2.79
N ARG A 104 2.59 12.44 2.26
CA ARG A 104 2.64 12.13 0.84
C ARG A 104 2.44 10.64 0.60
N LEU A 105 1.63 10.32 -0.40
CA LEU A 105 1.65 9.04 -1.07
C LEU A 105 2.11 9.22 -2.53
N VAL A 106 3.02 8.36 -2.98
CA VAL A 106 3.51 8.32 -4.36
C VAL A 106 3.21 6.97 -4.97
N ILE A 107 2.61 6.98 -6.16
CA ILE A 107 2.41 5.80 -7.01
C ILE A 107 3.30 5.96 -8.23
N GLU A 108 4.24 5.03 -8.41
CA GLU A 108 5.16 4.97 -9.55
C GLU A 108 4.63 4.00 -10.60
N PHE A 109 4.78 4.39 -11.86
CA PHE A 109 4.29 3.64 -13.01
C PHE A 109 5.41 3.21 -13.95
N SER A 110 5.28 2.04 -14.57
CA SER A 110 6.21 1.55 -15.60
C SER A 110 6.00 2.20 -16.98
N GLY A 111 4.97 3.03 -17.13
CA GLY A 111 4.56 3.64 -18.39
C GLY A 111 4.07 5.08 -18.19
N PRO A 112 3.26 5.64 -19.11
CA PRO A 112 2.63 6.94 -18.90
C PRO A 112 1.70 6.92 -17.67
N ILE A 113 1.27 8.10 -17.21
CA ILE A 113 0.29 8.21 -16.13
C ILE A 113 -1.08 7.77 -16.66
N PRO A 114 -1.69 6.69 -16.11
CA PRO A 114 -3.03 6.29 -16.50
C PRO A 114 -4.05 7.32 -16.01
N GLY A 115 -5.30 7.21 -16.46
CA GLY A 115 -6.41 7.97 -15.90
C GLY A 115 -6.45 7.81 -14.38
N TYR A 116 -6.60 8.93 -13.67
CA TYR A 116 -6.73 8.92 -12.22
C TYR A 116 -7.81 9.86 -11.71
N LYS A 117 -8.41 9.47 -10.59
CA LYS A 117 -9.28 10.31 -9.76
C LYS A 117 -8.81 10.22 -8.32
N VAL A 118 -8.64 11.35 -7.66
CA VAL A 118 -8.32 11.46 -6.24
C VAL A 118 -9.47 12.19 -5.57
N GLN A 119 -10.27 11.45 -4.82
CA GLN A 119 -11.55 11.91 -4.32
C GLN A 119 -11.55 11.92 -2.80
N ARG A 120 -11.99 13.02 -2.21
CA ARG A 120 -12.18 13.09 -0.76
C ARG A 120 -13.41 12.27 -0.35
N ARG A 121 -13.39 11.78 0.88
CA ARG A 121 -14.46 10.99 1.48
C ARG A 121 -14.71 11.45 2.90
N THR A 122 -15.98 11.51 3.27
CA THR A 122 -16.39 11.66 4.67
C THR A 122 -16.32 10.31 5.34
N GLY A 123 -15.67 10.23 6.50
CA GLY A 123 -15.42 8.97 7.20
C GLY A 123 -14.28 8.14 6.58
N THR A 124 -13.99 6.99 7.19
CA THR A 124 -12.85 6.12 6.85
C THR A 124 -13.24 4.72 6.40
N THR A 125 -14.52 4.47 6.12
CA THR A 125 -15.01 3.19 5.63
C THR A 125 -15.06 3.17 4.11
N PHE A 126 -14.44 2.17 3.52
CA PHE A 126 -14.38 1.91 2.09
C PHE A 126 -14.85 0.48 1.81
N THR A 127 -15.13 0.18 0.55
CA THR A 127 -15.48 -1.17 0.10
C THR A 127 -14.27 -1.80 -0.57
N GLU A 128 -13.89 -2.99 -0.13
CA GLU A 128 -12.93 -3.83 -0.85
C GLU A 128 -13.64 -4.60 -1.96
N SER A 129 -13.18 -4.41 -3.20
CA SER A 129 -13.71 -5.10 -4.39
C SER A 129 -12.73 -6.17 -4.87
N PRO A 130 -13.22 -7.32 -5.37
CA PRO A 130 -14.61 -7.64 -5.71
C PRO A 130 -15.39 -8.36 -4.59
N ARG A 131 -14.89 -8.39 -3.34
CA ARG A 131 -15.52 -9.17 -2.24
C ARG A 131 -16.68 -8.43 -1.55
N ASP A 132 -16.90 -7.18 -1.89
CA ASP A 132 -17.90 -6.28 -1.29
C ASP A 132 -17.80 -6.19 0.24
N GLN A 133 -16.58 -6.29 0.77
CA GLN A 133 -16.33 -6.22 2.21
C GLN A 133 -16.01 -4.79 2.64
N ALA A 134 -16.64 -4.32 3.72
CA ALA A 134 -16.30 -3.04 4.30
C ALA A 134 -14.95 -3.10 5.01
N VAL A 135 -14.09 -2.12 4.73
CA VAL A 135 -12.83 -1.89 5.43
C VAL A 135 -12.82 -0.50 6.03
N THR A 136 -12.50 -0.41 7.32
CA THR A 136 -12.37 0.87 8.02
C THR A 136 -10.90 1.15 8.29
N LEU A 137 -10.41 2.29 7.80
CA LEU A 137 -9.04 2.74 8.00
C LEU A 137 -8.92 3.63 9.23
N SER A 138 -7.69 3.75 9.74
CA SER A 138 -7.36 4.69 10.83
C SER A 138 -7.56 6.16 10.39
N GLY A 139 -8.01 7.04 11.28
CA GLY A 139 -8.29 8.46 10.98
C GLY A 139 -9.76 8.84 11.17
N THR A 140 -10.16 10.00 10.65
CA THR A 140 -11.52 10.53 10.75
C THR A 140 -12.20 10.73 9.39
N ASN A 141 -11.44 11.01 8.33
CA ASN A 141 -11.93 11.12 6.95
C ASN A 141 -11.03 10.36 5.99
N GLY A 142 -11.43 10.31 4.72
CA GLY A 142 -10.79 9.46 3.73
C GLY A 142 -10.40 10.17 2.45
N VAL A 143 -9.49 9.55 1.70
CA VAL A 143 -9.23 9.87 0.29
C VAL A 143 -9.22 8.55 -0.48
N LEU A 144 -9.91 8.50 -1.62
CA LEU A 144 -9.89 7.37 -2.54
C LEU A 144 -9.17 7.77 -3.82
N ILE A 145 -8.08 7.08 -4.13
CA ILE A 145 -7.37 7.18 -5.40
C ILE A 145 -7.86 6.03 -6.28
N VAL A 146 -8.39 6.35 -7.46
CA VAL A 146 -8.82 5.39 -8.47
C VAL A 146 -7.92 5.53 -9.68
N LEU A 147 -7.36 4.43 -10.16
CA LEU A 147 -6.47 4.36 -11.33
C LEU A 147 -7.10 3.45 -12.39
N HIS A 148 -7.12 3.90 -13.63
CA HIS A 148 -7.59 3.12 -14.78
C HIS A 148 -7.07 3.71 -16.11
N PRO A 149 -6.67 2.91 -17.10
CA PRO A 149 -6.55 1.45 -17.08
C PRO A 149 -5.20 0.96 -16.54
N ILE A 150 -5.23 -0.05 -15.67
CA ILE A 150 -4.07 -0.83 -15.21
C ILE A 150 -3.95 -2.10 -16.06
N LEU A 151 -2.81 -2.29 -16.74
CA LEU A 151 -2.67 -3.36 -17.74
C LEU A 151 -2.29 -4.71 -17.13
N ASN A 152 -1.43 -4.70 -16.12
CA ASN A 152 -0.96 -5.88 -15.42
C ASN A 152 -1.05 -5.65 -13.90
N TRP A 153 -2.11 -6.20 -13.32
CA TRP A 153 -2.46 -6.12 -11.90
C TRP A 153 -1.45 -6.83 -10.96
N THR A 154 -0.53 -7.65 -11.49
CA THR A 154 0.53 -8.32 -10.72
C THR A 154 1.88 -7.58 -10.73
N SER A 155 1.99 -6.46 -11.45
CA SER A 155 3.26 -5.73 -11.60
C SER A 155 3.75 -5.11 -10.28
N TYR A 156 2.82 -4.77 -9.39
CA TYR A 156 3.13 -4.27 -8.07
C TYR A 156 3.33 -5.43 -7.10
N SER A 157 4.50 -5.49 -6.47
CA SER A 157 4.88 -6.55 -5.51
C SER A 157 5.15 -6.00 -4.10
N GLY A 158 4.85 -4.74 -3.85
CA GLY A 158 5.04 -4.12 -2.53
C GLY A 158 3.89 -4.37 -1.56
N PRO A 159 3.94 -3.76 -0.36
CA PRO A 159 2.87 -3.88 0.63
C PRO A 159 1.54 -3.35 0.12
N PHE A 160 0.43 -4.05 0.39
CA PHE A 160 -0.93 -3.58 0.07
C PHE A 160 -1.55 -2.71 1.18
N ALA A 161 -0.85 -2.55 2.30
CA ALA A 161 -1.25 -1.68 3.40
C ALA A 161 -0.03 -1.02 4.04
N PHE A 162 -0.17 0.26 4.39
CA PHE A 162 0.78 1.06 5.13
C PHE A 162 0.08 1.64 6.35
N LYS A 163 0.68 1.52 7.54
CA LYS A 163 0.18 2.14 8.78
C LYS A 163 1.27 3.02 9.38
N PRO A 164 1.63 4.11 8.70
CA PRO A 164 2.74 4.95 9.12
C PRO A 164 2.43 5.77 10.40
N ASP A 165 1.15 5.97 10.70
CA ASP A 165 0.70 6.80 11.83
C ASP A 165 1.27 8.23 11.82
N TYR A 166 1.45 8.80 10.61
CA TYR A 166 1.89 10.19 10.45
C TYR A 166 0.80 11.17 10.92
N PRO A 167 1.14 12.46 11.13
CA PRO A 167 0.18 13.44 11.64
C PRO A 167 -1.12 13.57 10.84
N VAL A 168 -1.06 13.43 9.50
CA VAL A 168 -2.22 13.53 8.61
C VAL A 168 -2.59 12.16 8.03
N LEU A 169 -1.66 11.44 7.41
CA LEU A 169 -1.88 10.12 6.82
C LEU A 169 -1.69 9.01 7.86
N ARG A 170 -2.79 8.45 8.35
CA ARG A 170 -2.78 7.40 9.39
C ARG A 170 -2.59 6.02 8.80
N GLU A 171 -3.27 5.74 7.68
CA GLU A 171 -3.25 4.45 7.01
C GLU A 171 -3.45 4.62 5.50
N ALA A 172 -2.84 3.77 4.69
CA ALA A 172 -3.11 3.64 3.26
C ALA A 172 -3.30 2.15 2.93
N ARG A 173 -4.28 1.81 2.11
CA ARG A 173 -4.58 0.42 1.73
C ARG A 173 -5.05 0.32 0.28
N GLN A 174 -4.59 -0.69 -0.45
CA GLN A 174 -5.19 -1.06 -1.72
C GLN A 174 -6.52 -1.78 -1.47
N VAL A 175 -7.62 -1.22 -1.95
CA VAL A 175 -8.99 -1.75 -1.74
C VAL A 175 -9.60 -2.36 -3.00
N GLU A 176 -8.99 -2.14 -4.17
CA GLU A 176 -9.39 -2.81 -5.41
C GLU A 176 -8.17 -3.03 -6.30
N ASN A 177 -8.15 -4.16 -7.00
CA ASN A 177 -7.18 -4.48 -8.06
C ASN A 177 -7.81 -5.49 -9.03
N PHE A 178 -8.90 -5.07 -9.69
CA PHE A 178 -9.75 -5.94 -10.51
C PHE A 178 -10.18 -5.22 -11.80
N GLU A 179 -10.35 -5.96 -12.90
CA GLU A 179 -10.82 -5.42 -14.20
C GLU A 179 -10.10 -4.17 -14.72
N GLY A 180 -8.80 -4.06 -14.45
CA GLY A 180 -8.00 -2.91 -14.86
C GLY A 180 -8.16 -1.67 -13.98
N TYR A 181 -8.95 -1.75 -12.92
CA TYR A 181 -8.98 -0.77 -11.84
C TYR A 181 -7.98 -1.16 -10.77
N GLN A 182 -7.28 -0.15 -10.24
CA GLN A 182 -6.62 -0.26 -8.96
C GLN A 182 -7.01 0.93 -8.09
N GLN A 183 -7.44 0.66 -6.86
CA GLN A 183 -7.85 1.69 -5.92
C GLN A 183 -7.03 1.66 -4.64
N TRP A 184 -6.63 2.85 -4.19
CA TRP A 184 -5.94 3.07 -2.91
C TRP A 184 -6.78 3.98 -2.03
N ALA A 185 -7.21 3.47 -0.88
CA ALA A 185 -7.90 4.22 0.15
C ALA A 185 -6.89 4.73 1.19
N LEU A 186 -7.00 6.00 1.57
CA LEU A 186 -6.19 6.66 2.57
C LEU A 186 -7.08 7.04 3.76
N GLY A 187 -6.67 6.68 4.96
CA GLY A 187 -7.24 7.12 6.22
C GLY A 187 -6.52 8.37 6.72
N ILE A 188 -7.25 9.47 6.83
CA ILE A 188 -6.73 10.81 7.10
C ILE A 188 -7.24 11.30 8.47
N GLN A 189 -6.35 11.89 9.25
CA GLN A 189 -6.69 12.60 10.48
C GLN A 189 -7.05 14.06 10.15
N GLY A 190 -8.35 14.39 10.25
CA GLY A 190 -8.89 15.72 9.90
C GLY A 190 -9.57 15.76 8.54
N THR A 191 -9.93 16.96 8.06
CA THR A 191 -10.57 17.12 6.74
C THR A 191 -9.50 17.24 5.65
N PRO A 192 -9.44 16.32 4.67
CA PRO A 192 -8.34 16.28 3.71
C PRO A 192 -8.40 17.44 2.72
N CYS A 193 -7.25 18.08 2.53
CA CYS A 193 -6.98 18.99 1.42
C CYS A 193 -5.76 18.47 0.65
N LEU A 194 -5.85 18.54 -0.68
CA LEU A 194 -5.01 17.81 -1.59
C LEU A 194 -4.15 18.74 -2.42
N ARG A 195 -2.93 18.28 -2.70
CA ARG A 195 -2.12 18.76 -3.82
C ARG A 195 -1.68 17.56 -4.63
N VAL A 196 -2.20 17.46 -5.85
CA VAL A 196 -1.96 16.33 -6.74
C VAL A 196 -1.10 16.78 -7.90
N THR A 197 0.06 16.14 -8.08
CA THR A 197 1.00 16.46 -9.15
C THR A 197 1.49 15.19 -9.82
N THR A 198 2.02 15.33 -11.03
CA THR A 198 2.67 14.23 -11.75
C THR A 198 4.13 14.56 -11.98
N LEU A 199 4.98 13.54 -11.90
CA LEU A 199 6.40 13.63 -12.23
C LEU A 199 6.71 12.71 -13.40
N THR A 200 7.80 13.01 -14.11
CA THR A 200 8.35 12.17 -15.18
C THR A 200 9.71 11.60 -14.75
N SER A 201 10.18 10.58 -15.48
CA SER A 201 11.51 9.96 -15.31
C SER A 201 11.85 9.51 -13.88
N PRO A 202 11.13 8.55 -13.26
CA PRO A 202 9.99 7.79 -13.78
C PRO A 202 8.64 8.50 -13.59
N SER A 203 7.63 8.06 -14.34
CA SER A 203 6.25 8.53 -14.21
C SER A 203 5.71 8.26 -12.82
N ARG A 204 5.29 9.31 -12.10
CA ARG A 204 4.73 9.19 -10.75
C ARG A 204 3.51 10.06 -10.58
N LEU A 205 2.47 9.52 -9.94
CA LEU A 205 1.39 10.29 -9.34
C LEU A 205 1.77 10.59 -7.89
N VAL A 206 1.83 11.87 -7.54
CA VAL A 206 2.15 12.35 -6.19
C VAL A 206 0.88 12.93 -5.60
N VAL A 207 0.41 12.35 -4.49
CA VAL A 207 -0.75 12.79 -3.74
C VAL A 207 -0.25 13.29 -2.39
N ASP A 208 -0.16 14.61 -2.26
CA ASP A 208 0.09 15.26 -0.97
C ASP A 208 -1.25 15.49 -0.27
N VAL A 209 -1.29 15.19 1.03
CA VAL A 209 -2.46 15.38 1.87
C VAL A 209 -2.05 16.21 3.09
N ALA A 210 -2.65 17.39 3.18
CA ALA A 210 -2.73 18.17 4.40
C ALA A 210 -4.14 18.02 4.99
N ALA A 211 -4.33 18.43 6.23
CA ALA A 211 -5.64 18.40 6.85
C ALA A 211 -5.95 19.70 7.58
N THR A 212 -7.21 20.13 7.48
CA THR A 212 -7.78 21.09 8.43
C THR A 212 -8.44 20.31 9.57
N GLN A 213 -8.68 21.01 10.69
CA GLN A 213 -9.51 20.49 11.77
C GLN A 213 -10.93 20.16 11.27
#